data_AF-A0A023G282-F1
#
_entry.id   AF-A0A023G282-F1
#
_cell.length_a   1.000
_cell.length_b   1.000
_cell.length_c   1.000
_cell.angle_alpha   90.00
_cell.angle_beta   90.00
_cell.angle_gamma   90.00
#
_symmetry.space_group_name_H-M   'P 1'
#
loop_
_entity.id
_entity.type
_entity.pdbx_description
1 polymer ?
#
loop_
_entity_poly.entity_id
_entity_poly.type
_entity_poly.pdbx_seq_one_letter_code
_entity_poly.pdbx_strand_id
1 'polypeptide(L)'
;RCWRLHSDNPAAFRVFYACLTDIAPLLPVVKFLITTCQVLRRNCLLLRNRAAATKENVAPDGGSSSELSGIEENRDKRAMDQRVVHVLIEAVAITYNSLSLRNELTSDELKTEWKLLVAVMKKTMNEILQMTDCLGMQISVLSAACLLPPDEVCNLAMRCLSMLRGFLTVPETSSPLVLSMEAKACALFLCNMNRAADVLGMVADSVEKLKRKQTPVKGRRVQFCVESKSCNSELALQVLRYLLESPQLQIMVLRSHLVPLFNTWSALLCIVDSLQDLLCKSNAKMLVESTMMTAYDLFLLLTYVLHSQEHPVTKEEFVATATFLCQMKWIEDSLLPKLQSKSAGTFRDLYIQVVKMFLKVARSVLMTTWVSFEFAEALLNFWFCARRQ
;
A
#
# COMPACT_ATOMS: atom_id res chain seq x y z
N ARG A 1 12.06 3.54 31.15
CA ARG A 1 11.55 2.15 31.24
C ARG A 1 11.20 1.59 29.87
N CYS A 2 10.38 2.26 29.05
CA CYS A 2 10.08 1.85 27.67
C CYS A 2 11.35 1.51 26.87
N TRP A 3 12.31 2.45 26.85
CA TRP A 3 13.60 2.23 26.18
C TRP A 3 14.35 1.00 26.71
N ARG A 4 14.52 0.90 28.03
CA ARG A 4 15.24 -0.24 28.62
C ARG A 4 14.59 -1.58 28.26
N LEU A 5 13.27 -1.69 28.38
CA LEU A 5 12.54 -2.91 28.00
C LEU A 5 12.71 -3.25 26.51
N HIS A 6 12.62 -2.24 25.64
CA HIS A 6 12.84 -2.44 24.21
C HIS A 6 14.27 -2.88 23.89
N SER A 7 15.28 -2.26 24.52
CA SER A 7 16.69 -2.60 24.31
C SER A 7 17.03 -4.00 24.83
N ASP A 8 16.47 -4.39 25.97
CA ASP A 8 16.75 -5.67 26.61
C ASP A 8 16.01 -6.82 25.90
N ASN A 9 14.74 -6.60 25.51
CA ASN A 9 13.95 -7.60 24.78
C ASN A 9 12.81 -6.95 23.96
N PRO A 10 13.00 -6.73 22.63
CA PRO A 10 11.99 -6.13 21.76
C PRO A 10 10.68 -6.92 21.69
N ALA A 11 10.73 -8.25 21.76
CA ALA A 11 9.54 -9.09 21.70
C ALA A 11 8.69 -8.91 22.98
N ALA A 12 9.34 -8.94 24.15
CA ALA A 12 8.67 -8.70 25.42
C ALA A 12 8.11 -7.28 25.51
N PHE A 13 8.81 -6.29 24.96
CA PHE A 13 8.30 -4.92 24.83
C PHE A 13 6.98 -4.88 24.07
N ARG A 14 6.90 -5.51 22.89
CA ARG A 14 5.69 -5.51 22.07
C ARG A 14 4.53 -6.19 22.77
N VAL A 15 4.77 -7.35 23.38
CA VAL A 15 3.74 -8.09 24.13
C VAL A 15 3.24 -7.28 25.31
N PHE A 16 4.14 -6.71 26.11
CA PHE A 16 3.77 -5.92 27.28
C PHE A 16 2.89 -4.73 26.92
N TYR A 17 3.29 -3.93 25.91
CA TYR A 17 2.55 -2.75 25.51
C TYR A 17 1.25 -3.06 24.75
N ALA A 18 1.15 -4.24 24.12
CA ALA A 18 -0.08 -4.71 23.51
C ALA A 18 -1.12 -5.10 24.58
N CYS A 19 -0.69 -5.84 25.61
CA CYS A 19 -1.54 -6.30 26.71
C CYS A 19 -1.71 -5.27 27.85
N LEU A 20 -1.09 -4.09 27.74
CA LEU A 20 -1.08 -3.09 28.81
C LEU A 20 -2.50 -2.68 29.25
N THR A 21 -3.43 -2.67 28.30
CA THR A 21 -4.84 -2.34 28.51
C THR A 21 -5.64 -3.46 29.18
N ASP A 22 -5.13 -4.69 29.21
CA ASP A 22 -5.71 -5.84 29.92
C ASP A 22 -5.24 -5.91 31.38
N ILE A 23 -4.04 -5.41 31.66
CA ILE A 23 -3.37 -5.57 32.97
C ILE A 23 -3.35 -4.29 33.81
N ALA A 24 -3.80 -3.16 33.28
CA ALA A 24 -3.81 -1.87 33.98
C ALA A 24 -5.11 -1.09 33.73
N PRO A 25 -5.55 -0.23 34.67
CA PRO A 25 -6.71 0.62 34.47
C PRO A 25 -6.52 1.58 33.28
N LEU A 26 -7.59 1.83 32.51
CA LEU A 26 -7.51 2.58 31.25
C LEU A 26 -7.07 4.04 31.43
N LEU A 27 -7.53 4.73 32.47
CA LEU A 27 -7.20 6.15 32.70
C LEU A 27 -5.67 6.39 32.83
N PRO A 28 -4.93 5.64 33.68
CA PRO A 28 -3.47 5.66 33.69
C PRO A 28 -2.82 5.40 32.32
N VAL A 29 -3.37 4.47 31.53
CA VAL A 29 -2.84 4.15 30.20
C VAL A 29 -3.02 5.33 29.24
N VAL A 30 -4.20 5.96 29.24
CA VAL A 30 -4.47 7.18 28.46
C VAL A 30 -3.50 8.31 28.87
N LYS A 31 -3.33 8.55 30.18
CA LYS A 31 -2.39 9.57 30.70
C LYS A 31 -0.94 9.27 30.33
N PHE A 32 -0.53 8.01 30.33
CA PHE A 32 0.77 7.57 29.86
C PHE A 32 1.00 7.92 28.39
N LEU A 33 0.01 7.67 27.52
CA LEU A 33 0.07 8.01 26.10
C LEU A 33 0.12 9.52 25.87
N ILE A 34 -0.71 10.30 26.60
CA ILE A 34 -0.68 11.77 26.55
C ILE A 34 0.71 12.29 26.92
N THR A 35 1.26 11.81 28.04
CA THR A 35 2.58 12.23 28.53
C THR A 35 3.66 11.88 27.51
N THR A 36 3.61 10.67 26.94
CA THR A 36 4.56 10.26 25.90
C THR A 36 4.50 11.17 24.69
N CYS A 37 3.29 11.50 24.22
CA CYS A 37 3.10 12.41 23.09
C CYS A 37 3.60 13.84 23.40
N GLN A 38 3.42 14.33 24.62
CA GLN A 38 3.93 15.64 25.06
C GLN A 38 5.47 15.66 25.12
N VAL A 39 6.10 14.60 25.62
CA VAL A 39 7.56 14.45 25.65
C VAL A 39 8.13 14.43 24.24
N LEU A 40 7.52 13.66 23.34
CA LEU A 40 7.87 13.62 21.92
C LEU A 40 7.76 15.01 21.28
N ARG A 41 6.67 15.72 21.54
CA ARG A 41 6.43 17.06 21.01
C ARG A 41 7.45 18.08 21.51
N ARG A 42 7.77 18.04 22.80
CA ARG A 42 8.81 18.90 23.40
C ARG A 42 10.17 18.65 22.74
N ASN A 43 10.48 17.40 22.39
CA ASN A 43 11.69 17.07 21.65
C ASN A 43 11.72 17.69 20.24
N CYS A 44 10.59 17.67 19.52
CA CYS A 44 10.47 18.34 18.21
C CYS A 44 10.73 19.85 18.30
N LEU A 45 10.19 20.51 19.32
CA LEU A 45 10.42 21.94 19.56
C LEU A 45 11.89 22.25 19.83
N LEU A 46 12.58 21.42 20.63
CA LEU A 46 14.01 21.58 20.89
C LEU A 46 14.85 21.42 19.62
N LEU A 47 14.52 20.45 18.77
CA LEU A 47 15.20 20.25 17.49
C LEU A 47 14.96 21.43 16.53
N ARG A 48 13.73 21.96 16.47
CA ARG A 48 13.41 23.12 15.63
C ARG A 48 14.14 24.38 16.07
N ASN A 49 14.19 24.66 17.38
CA ASN A 49 14.90 25.81 17.92
C ASN A 49 16.40 25.74 17.64
N ARG A 50 16.99 24.53 17.69
CA ARG A 50 18.39 24.32 17.30
C ARG A 50 18.63 24.55 15.81
N ALA A 51 17.74 24.04 14.96
CA ALA A 51 17.84 24.22 13.50
C ALA A 51 17.68 25.68 13.07
N ALA A 52 16.88 26.47 13.80
CA ALA A 52 16.77 27.91 13.61
C ALA A 52 18.06 28.63 14.03
N ALA A 53 18.61 28.29 15.21
CA ALA A 53 19.86 28.85 15.69
C ALA A 53 21.08 28.53 14.80
N THR A 54 21.09 27.41 14.08
CA THR A 54 22.15 27.12 13.09
C THR A 54 21.95 27.81 11.74
N LYS A 55 20.74 28.25 11.39
CA LYS A 55 20.47 29.02 10.16
C LYS A 55 20.77 30.51 10.30
N GLU A 56 20.70 31.08 11.50
CA GLU A 56 21.06 32.48 11.76
C GLU A 56 22.57 32.74 11.92
N ASN A 57 23.39 31.70 12.07
CA ASN A 57 24.84 31.84 12.30
C ASN A 57 25.69 31.74 11.01
N VAL A 58 25.29 32.44 9.95
CA VAL A 58 26.17 32.75 8.81
C VAL A 58 26.16 34.25 8.53
N ALA A 59 26.82 35.00 9.41
CA ALA A 59 27.64 36.18 9.08
C ALA A 59 28.51 36.53 10.31
N PRO A 60 29.82 36.73 10.16
CA PRO A 60 30.65 37.33 11.21
C PRO A 60 30.53 38.86 11.10
N ASP A 61 30.25 39.55 12.20
CA ASP A 61 31.12 40.61 12.71
C ASP A 61 30.50 41.40 13.88
N GLY A 62 31.34 41.52 14.92
CA GLY A 62 31.50 42.61 15.89
C GLY A 62 30.34 43.51 16.29
N GLY A 63 30.10 43.59 17.61
CA GLY A 63 29.73 44.87 18.23
C GLY A 63 28.82 44.82 19.46
N SER A 64 29.42 45.11 20.62
CA SER A 64 28.86 45.76 21.81
C SER A 64 27.77 45.05 22.65
N SER A 65 28.21 44.79 23.89
CA SER A 65 27.49 44.59 25.14
C SER A 65 26.25 45.47 25.39
N SER A 66 25.19 44.88 25.97
CA SER A 66 24.54 45.41 27.17
C SER A 66 23.73 44.32 27.87
N GLU A 67 23.93 44.20 29.18
CA GLU A 67 23.33 43.24 30.08
C GLU A 67 21.82 43.47 30.23
N LEU A 68 21.02 42.40 30.18
CA LEU A 68 19.74 42.32 30.87
C LEU A 68 19.56 40.89 31.41
N SER A 69 19.47 40.88 32.72
CA SER A 69 19.34 39.79 33.68
C SER A 69 18.25 38.75 33.37
N GLY A 70 18.52 37.50 33.75
CA GLY A 70 17.46 36.52 34.05
C GLY A 70 17.35 35.26 33.18
N ILE A 71 18.45 34.70 32.66
CA ILE A 71 18.40 33.38 31.97
C ILE A 71 19.43 32.42 32.58
N GLU A 72 19.20 32.02 33.83
CA GLU A 72 19.75 30.77 34.36
C GLU A 72 18.73 29.63 34.17
N GLU A 73 18.47 29.20 32.93
CA GLU A 73 17.70 27.95 32.70
C GLU A 73 17.94 27.25 31.35
N ASN A 74 19.07 27.52 30.69
CA ASN A 74 19.36 27.03 29.34
C ASN A 74 20.68 26.24 29.19
N ARG A 75 21.13 25.59 30.27
CA ARG A 75 22.17 24.55 30.19
C ARG A 75 21.50 23.19 30.36
N ASP A 76 21.65 22.30 29.38
CA ASP A 76 21.24 20.88 29.36
C ASP A 76 19.85 20.44 28.88
N LYS A 77 19.13 21.20 28.05
CA LYS A 77 18.03 20.60 27.26
C LYS A 77 18.60 19.94 25.98
N ARG A 78 19.26 18.79 26.14
CA ARG A 78 19.66 17.93 25.01
C ARG A 78 18.43 17.28 24.38
N ALA A 79 18.34 17.37 23.04
CA ALA A 79 17.36 16.59 22.30
C ALA A 79 17.61 15.09 22.53
N MET A 80 16.53 14.32 22.63
CA MET A 80 16.60 12.87 22.78
C MET A 80 17.21 12.23 21.54
N ASP A 81 17.97 11.15 21.76
CA ASP A 81 18.46 10.29 20.68
C ASP A 81 17.28 9.72 19.87
N GLN A 82 17.42 9.72 18.54
CA GLN A 82 16.45 9.20 17.59
C GLN A 82 15.97 7.79 17.93
N ARG A 83 16.85 6.92 18.46
CA ARG A 83 16.46 5.57 18.88
C ARG A 83 15.40 5.59 19.99
N VAL A 84 15.55 6.49 20.95
CA VAL A 84 14.59 6.66 22.05
C VAL A 84 13.27 7.19 21.52
N VAL A 85 13.33 8.16 20.61
CA VAL A 85 12.12 8.72 19.98
C VAL A 85 11.37 7.64 19.20
N HIS A 86 12.08 6.78 18.47
CA HIS A 86 11.49 5.66 17.74
C HIS A 86 10.78 4.67 18.67
N VAL A 87 11.42 4.24 19.76
CA VAL A 87 10.81 3.34 20.76
C VAL A 87 9.56 3.94 21.39
N LEU A 88 9.56 5.26 21.66
CA LEU A 88 8.38 5.94 22.21
C LEU A 88 7.23 5.99 21.20
N ILE A 89 7.50 6.18 19.91
CA ILE A 89 6.48 6.14 18.86
C ILE A 89 5.93 4.72 18.72
N GLU A 90 6.77 3.69 18.78
CA GLU A 90 6.34 2.29 18.73
C GLU A 90 5.48 1.92 19.95
N ALA A 91 5.85 2.39 21.15
CA ALA A 91 5.01 2.23 22.36
C ALA A 91 3.63 2.88 22.17
N VAL A 92 3.57 4.09 21.62
CA VAL A 92 2.30 4.78 21.34
C VAL A 92 1.47 3.98 20.34
N ALA A 93 2.05 3.53 19.23
CA ALA A 93 1.33 2.78 18.20
C ALA A 93 0.74 1.48 18.76
N ILE A 94 1.54 0.68 19.48
CA ILE A 94 1.12 -0.62 20.00
C ILE A 94 0.03 -0.46 21.07
N THR A 95 0.26 0.40 22.06
CA THR A 95 -0.68 0.59 23.17
C THR A 95 -1.95 1.30 22.73
N TYR A 96 -1.87 2.27 21.80
CA TYR A 96 -3.07 2.90 21.27
C TYR A 96 -3.91 1.90 20.47
N ASN A 97 -3.30 0.99 19.72
CA ASN A 97 -4.04 -0.01 18.94
C ASN A 97 -4.92 -0.88 19.86
N SER A 98 -4.36 -1.44 20.94
CA SER A 98 -5.17 -2.23 21.87
C SER A 98 -6.18 -1.38 22.66
N LEU A 99 -5.83 -0.13 22.98
CA LEU A 99 -6.71 0.80 23.68
C LEU A 99 -7.93 1.17 22.83
N SER A 100 -7.73 1.52 21.56
CA SER A 100 -8.77 1.99 20.64
C SER A 100 -9.90 0.99 20.40
N LEU A 101 -9.66 -0.29 20.67
CA LEU A 101 -10.63 -1.39 20.54
C LEU A 101 -11.54 -1.53 21.79
N ARG A 102 -11.29 -0.76 22.86
CA ARG A 102 -12.08 -0.83 24.09
C ARG A 102 -13.34 0.02 23.98
N ASN A 103 -14.50 -0.60 24.16
CA ASN A 103 -15.81 0.08 24.16
C ASN A 103 -15.96 1.09 25.30
N GLU A 104 -15.25 0.88 26.41
CA GLU A 104 -15.29 1.67 27.66
C GLU A 104 -14.73 3.11 27.49
N LEU A 105 -14.05 3.40 26.39
CA LEU A 105 -13.48 4.72 26.08
C LEU A 105 -14.53 5.82 25.87
N THR A 106 -15.78 5.44 25.63
CA THR A 106 -16.89 6.37 25.43
C THR A 106 -17.62 6.77 26.72
N SER A 107 -17.22 6.19 27.87
CA SER A 107 -17.72 6.57 29.19
C SER A 107 -17.39 8.04 29.52
N ASP A 108 -18.28 8.72 30.24
CA ASP A 108 -18.14 10.16 30.54
C ASP A 108 -16.85 10.49 31.31
N GLU A 109 -16.32 9.55 32.11
CA GLU A 109 -15.08 9.71 32.87
C GLU A 109 -13.82 9.73 31.97
N LEU A 110 -13.78 8.93 30.91
CA LEU A 110 -12.62 8.79 30.02
C LEU A 110 -12.69 9.67 28.78
N LYS A 111 -13.89 10.13 28.40
CA LYS A 111 -14.16 10.88 27.17
C LYS A 111 -13.31 12.14 27.03
N THR A 112 -13.10 12.89 28.11
CA THR A 112 -12.31 14.13 28.10
C THR A 112 -10.83 13.85 27.83
N GLU A 113 -10.27 12.87 28.55
CA GLU A 113 -8.87 12.47 28.41
C GLU A 113 -8.61 11.78 27.06
N TRP A 114 -9.57 11.01 26.56
CA TRP A 114 -9.51 10.41 25.23
C TRP A 114 -9.46 11.47 24.12
N LYS A 115 -10.34 12.47 24.18
CA LYS A 115 -10.31 13.61 23.23
C LYS A 115 -8.98 14.35 23.29
N LEU A 116 -8.45 14.57 24.49
CA LEU A 116 -7.15 15.19 24.68
C LEU A 116 -6.03 14.35 24.06
N LEU A 117 -6.03 13.03 24.28
CA LEU A 117 -5.08 12.10 23.68
C LEU A 117 -5.10 12.17 22.15
N VAL A 118 -6.28 12.08 21.53
CA VAL A 118 -6.43 12.16 20.07
C VAL A 118 -5.87 13.50 19.54
N ALA A 119 -6.20 14.62 20.18
CA ALA A 119 -5.72 15.95 19.78
C ALA A 119 -4.20 16.09 19.92
N VAL A 120 -3.63 15.63 21.03
CA VAL A 120 -2.17 15.69 21.27
C VAL A 120 -1.45 14.74 20.30
N MET A 121 -1.94 13.53 20.10
CA MET A 121 -1.34 12.53 19.22
C MET A 121 -1.34 13.03 17.77
N LYS A 122 -2.45 13.61 17.26
CA LYS A 122 -2.49 14.28 15.95
C LYS A 122 -1.37 15.30 15.81
N LYS A 123 -1.24 16.20 16.79
CA LYS A 123 -0.25 17.28 16.72
C LYS A 123 1.18 16.74 16.77
N THR A 124 1.43 15.79 17.66
CA THR A 124 2.73 15.13 17.81
C THR A 124 3.14 14.38 16.55
N MET A 125 2.27 13.56 15.95
CA MET A 125 2.62 12.79 14.74
C MET A 125 2.90 13.70 13.54
N ASN A 126 2.14 14.78 13.37
CA ASN A 126 2.41 15.80 12.35
C ASN A 126 3.78 16.47 12.55
N GLU A 127 4.10 16.89 13.77
CA GLU A 127 5.38 17.55 14.06
C GLU A 127 6.57 16.58 13.88
N ILE A 128 6.45 15.32 14.30
CA ILE A 128 7.51 14.32 14.14
C ILE A 128 7.73 13.98 12.67
N LEU A 129 6.66 13.72 11.90
CA LEU A 129 6.80 13.36 10.48
C LEU A 129 7.51 14.47 9.69
N GLN A 130 7.31 15.74 10.08
CA GLN A 130 7.98 16.89 9.46
C GLN A 130 9.48 16.96 9.76
N MET A 131 9.90 16.52 10.95
CA MET A 131 11.26 16.70 11.45
C MET A 131 12.17 15.49 11.23
N THR A 132 11.61 14.36 10.79
CA THR A 132 12.38 13.11 10.61
C THR A 132 12.61 12.77 9.15
N ASP A 133 13.88 12.52 8.82
CA ASP A 133 14.32 12.01 7.52
C ASP A 133 14.54 10.48 7.56
N CYS A 134 14.47 9.87 8.76
CA CYS A 134 14.63 8.43 8.92
C CYS A 134 13.36 7.69 8.48
N LEU A 135 13.46 6.90 7.42
CA LEU A 135 12.32 6.20 6.82
C LEU A 135 11.60 5.28 7.80
N GLY A 136 12.33 4.50 8.60
CA GLY A 136 11.75 3.63 9.62
C GLY A 136 10.91 4.41 10.64
N MET A 137 11.37 5.61 11.01
CA MET A 137 10.66 6.49 11.91
C MET A 137 9.41 7.09 11.25
N GLN A 138 9.49 7.51 9.99
CA GLN A 138 8.32 8.00 9.23
C GLN A 138 7.22 6.94 9.17
N ILE A 139 7.57 5.68 8.99
CA ILE A 139 6.61 4.56 8.93
C ILE A 139 6.02 4.26 10.30
N SER A 140 6.82 4.27 11.36
CA SER A 140 6.28 4.11 12.72
C SER A 140 5.32 5.25 13.08
N VAL A 141 5.59 6.48 12.64
CA VAL A 141 4.67 7.61 12.80
C VAL A 141 3.39 7.40 12.00
N LEU A 142 3.49 6.97 10.74
CA LEU A 142 2.32 6.66 9.92
C LEU A 142 1.50 5.53 10.53
N SER A 143 2.14 4.46 11.01
CA SER A 143 1.46 3.35 11.70
C SER A 143 0.72 3.81 12.96
N ALA A 144 1.31 4.69 13.77
CA ALA A 144 0.61 5.30 14.90
C ALA A 144 -0.56 6.19 14.44
N ALA A 145 -0.36 6.96 13.37
CA ALA A 145 -1.38 7.84 12.82
C ALA A 145 -2.52 7.08 12.10
N CYS A 146 -2.31 5.84 11.63
CA CYS A 146 -3.36 4.95 11.10
C CYS A 146 -4.53 4.79 12.06
N LEU A 147 -4.25 4.93 13.35
CA LEU A 147 -5.20 4.66 14.42
C LEU A 147 -6.04 5.91 14.77
N LEU A 148 -5.68 7.09 14.23
CA LEU A 148 -6.45 8.32 14.41
C LEU A 148 -7.66 8.36 13.47
N PRO A 149 -8.74 9.08 13.84
CA PRO A 149 -9.86 9.31 12.94
C PRO A 149 -9.40 9.93 11.60
N PRO A 150 -9.94 9.49 10.43
CA PRO A 150 -9.49 9.95 9.12
C PRO A 150 -9.50 11.46 8.92
N ASP A 151 -10.53 12.14 9.45
CA ASP A 151 -10.71 13.59 9.34
C ASP A 151 -9.58 14.39 10.03
N GLU A 152 -8.87 13.76 10.96
CA GLU A 152 -7.86 14.41 11.78
C GLU A 152 -6.46 14.37 11.15
N VAL A 153 -6.23 13.59 10.10
CA VAL A 153 -4.88 13.28 9.57
C VAL A 153 -4.70 13.52 8.07
N CYS A 154 -5.55 14.33 7.44
CA CYS A 154 -5.48 14.66 6.01
C CYS A 154 -4.09 15.11 5.53
N ASN A 155 -3.37 15.90 6.34
CA ASN A 155 -2.01 16.37 5.99
C ASN A 155 -0.98 15.22 5.98
N LEU A 156 -1.13 14.24 6.87
CA LEU A 156 -0.28 13.04 6.90
C LEU A 156 -0.56 12.16 5.68
N ALA A 157 -1.82 12.04 5.26
CA ALA A 157 -2.20 11.30 4.08
C ALA A 157 -1.56 11.86 2.80
N MET A 158 -1.54 13.18 2.60
CA MET A 158 -0.88 13.78 1.44
C MET A 158 0.63 13.51 1.41
N ARG A 159 1.29 13.54 2.58
CA ARG A 159 2.72 13.24 2.69
C ARG A 159 3.01 11.75 2.48
N CYS A 160 2.17 10.87 3.03
CA CYS A 160 2.22 9.43 2.81
C CYS A 160 2.02 9.09 1.32
N LEU A 161 1.09 9.77 0.64
CA LEU A 161 0.88 9.64 -0.81
C LEU A 161 2.13 10.07 -1.59
N SER A 162 2.79 11.16 -1.19
CA SER A 162 4.06 11.58 -1.78
C SER A 162 5.18 10.56 -1.56
N MET A 163 5.26 9.95 -0.38
CA MET A 163 6.23 8.89 -0.09
C MET A 163 5.96 7.64 -0.95
N LEU A 164 4.69 7.22 -1.05
CA LEU A 164 4.28 6.11 -1.89
C LEU A 164 4.65 6.37 -3.35
N ARG A 165 4.34 7.56 -3.89
CA ARG A 165 4.78 7.97 -5.22
C ARG A 165 6.29 7.87 -5.36
N GLY A 166 7.06 8.37 -4.39
CA GLY A 166 8.51 8.27 -4.36
C GLY A 166 9.02 6.82 -4.50
N PHE A 167 8.43 5.87 -3.77
CA PHE A 167 8.77 4.45 -3.87
C PHE A 167 8.40 3.82 -5.20
N LEU A 168 7.36 4.33 -5.87
CA LEU A 168 6.90 3.82 -7.15
C LEU A 168 7.61 4.48 -8.33
N THR A 169 8.22 5.66 -8.16
CA THR A 169 8.98 6.36 -9.20
C THR A 169 10.41 5.86 -9.28
N VAL A 170 10.58 4.63 -9.74
CA VAL A 170 11.88 3.98 -9.98
C VAL A 170 12.05 3.74 -11.49
N PRO A 171 13.26 3.95 -12.07
CA PRO A 171 13.50 3.65 -13.49
C PRO A 171 13.06 2.23 -13.87
N GLU A 172 12.47 2.07 -15.06
CA GLU A 172 12.00 0.75 -15.53
C GLU A 172 13.14 -0.25 -15.76
N THR A 173 14.40 0.21 -15.78
CA THR A 173 15.61 -0.61 -16.00
C THR A 173 16.20 -1.22 -14.72
N SER A 174 15.76 -0.82 -13.53
CA SER A 174 16.28 -1.39 -12.28
C SER A 174 15.63 -2.74 -12.01
N SER A 175 16.39 -3.83 -12.00
CA SER A 175 15.90 -5.17 -11.63
C SER A 175 16.71 -5.73 -10.45
N PRO A 176 16.09 -6.44 -9.48
CA PRO A 176 14.66 -6.79 -9.39
C PRO A 176 13.79 -5.68 -8.77
N LEU A 177 12.57 -5.51 -9.29
CA LEU A 177 11.57 -4.59 -8.74
C LEU A 177 10.69 -5.35 -7.75
N VAL A 178 10.84 -5.05 -6.46
CA VAL A 178 10.02 -5.61 -5.39
C VAL A 178 9.38 -4.47 -4.61
N LEU A 179 8.06 -4.54 -4.42
CA LEU A 179 7.32 -3.58 -3.60
C LEU A 179 7.79 -3.70 -2.15
N SER A 180 8.45 -2.65 -1.68
CA SER A 180 9.03 -2.58 -0.36
C SER A 180 7.97 -2.67 0.75
N MET A 181 8.39 -3.08 1.95
CA MET A 181 7.48 -3.15 3.11
C MET A 181 6.97 -1.76 3.49
N GLU A 182 7.80 -0.75 3.26
CA GLU A 182 7.52 0.66 3.46
C GLU A 182 6.43 1.16 2.51
N ALA A 183 6.48 0.78 1.23
CA ALA A 183 5.45 1.10 0.26
C ALA A 183 4.12 0.41 0.60
N LYS A 184 4.15 -0.85 1.05
CA LYS A 184 2.95 -1.57 1.54
C LYS A 184 2.34 -0.88 2.75
N ALA A 185 3.16 -0.46 3.70
CA ALA A 185 2.70 0.28 4.88
C ALA A 185 2.05 1.62 4.48
N CYS A 186 2.61 2.33 3.49
CA CYS A 186 2.01 3.57 2.97
C CYS A 186 0.66 3.31 2.29
N ALA A 187 0.56 2.27 1.46
CA ALA A 187 -0.70 1.89 0.80
C ALA A 187 -1.79 1.54 1.84
N LEU A 188 -1.44 0.74 2.85
CA LEU A 188 -2.33 0.41 3.97
C LEU A 188 -2.79 1.66 4.73
N PHE A 189 -1.86 2.55 5.06
CA PHE A 189 -2.17 3.82 5.73
C PHE A 189 -3.19 4.64 4.94
N LEU A 190 -2.95 4.82 3.64
CA LEU A 190 -3.85 5.60 2.78
C LEU A 190 -5.24 4.97 2.67
N CYS A 191 -5.31 3.64 2.59
CA CYS A 191 -6.59 2.95 2.58
C CYS A 191 -7.36 3.19 3.88
N ASN A 192 -6.71 3.07 5.05
CA ASN A 192 -7.33 3.33 6.36
C ASN A 192 -7.83 4.77 6.51
N MET A 193 -7.23 5.71 5.77
CA MET A 193 -7.62 7.12 5.76
C MET A 193 -8.67 7.47 4.72
N ASN A 194 -9.40 6.49 4.18
CA ASN A 194 -10.38 6.68 3.10
C ASN A 194 -9.79 7.28 1.81
N ARG A 195 -8.48 7.09 1.59
CA ARG A 195 -7.74 7.57 0.41
C ARG A 195 -7.36 6.43 -0.53
N ALA A 196 -8.07 5.30 -0.46
CA ALA A 196 -7.85 4.17 -1.37
C ALA A 196 -8.08 4.57 -2.84
N ALA A 197 -8.97 5.52 -3.13
CA ALA A 197 -9.15 6.10 -4.46
C ALA A 197 -7.84 6.70 -5.04
N ASP A 198 -7.01 7.36 -4.23
CA ASP A 198 -5.74 7.92 -4.72
C ASP A 198 -4.73 6.82 -5.05
N VAL A 199 -4.70 5.77 -4.23
CA VAL A 199 -3.84 4.61 -4.45
C VAL A 199 -4.24 3.91 -5.75
N LEU A 200 -5.55 3.67 -5.93
CA LEU A 200 -6.10 3.10 -7.16
C LEU A 200 -5.92 4.02 -8.36
N GLY A 201 -5.97 5.35 -8.18
CA GLY A 201 -5.69 6.32 -9.24
C GLY A 201 -4.27 6.16 -9.79
N MET A 202 -3.27 6.03 -8.91
CA MET A 202 -1.88 5.77 -9.33
C MET A 202 -1.73 4.43 -10.06
N VAL A 203 -2.44 3.40 -9.60
CA VAL A 203 -2.47 2.09 -10.27
C VAL A 203 -3.09 2.23 -11.66
N ALA A 204 -4.26 2.86 -11.76
CA ALA A 204 -5.00 3.04 -13.00
C ALA A 204 -4.18 3.83 -14.03
N ASP A 205 -3.51 4.91 -13.62
CA ASP A 205 -2.62 5.69 -14.49
C ASP A 205 -1.47 4.83 -15.03
N SER A 206 -0.86 3.99 -14.19
CA SER A 206 0.22 3.08 -14.59
C SER A 206 -0.26 1.94 -15.49
N VAL A 207 -1.47 1.42 -15.30
CA VAL A 207 -2.08 0.40 -16.17
C VAL A 207 -2.47 1.02 -17.52
N GLU A 208 -3.04 2.21 -17.54
CA GLU A 208 -3.34 2.93 -18.79
C GLU A 208 -2.07 3.29 -19.57
N LYS A 209 -0.99 3.68 -18.88
CA LYS A 209 0.35 3.83 -19.50
C LYS A 209 0.80 2.52 -20.16
N LEU A 210 0.67 1.39 -19.46
CA LEU A 210 1.05 0.07 -19.97
C LEU A 210 0.20 -0.29 -21.20
N LYS A 211 -1.12 -0.10 -21.14
CA LYS A 211 -2.04 -0.30 -22.27
C LYS A 211 -1.64 0.52 -23.50
N ARG A 212 -1.29 1.80 -23.33
CA ARG A 212 -0.86 2.68 -24.44
C ARG A 212 0.46 2.24 -25.08
N LYS A 213 1.37 1.62 -24.32
CA LYS A 213 2.60 1.04 -24.89
C LYS A 213 2.28 -0.14 -25.81
N GLN A 214 1.31 -0.97 -25.43
CA GLN A 214 0.92 -2.18 -26.17
C GLN A 214 0.01 -1.89 -27.37
N THR A 215 -0.88 -0.91 -27.23
CA THR A 215 -1.82 -0.48 -28.28
C THR A 215 -1.61 1.01 -28.59
N PRO A 216 -0.54 1.37 -29.34
CA PRO A 216 -0.30 2.75 -29.71
C PRO A 216 -1.45 3.26 -30.59
N VAL A 217 -2.29 4.11 -30.03
CA VAL A 217 -3.37 4.78 -30.75
C VAL A 217 -2.71 5.66 -31.83
N LYS A 218 -3.04 5.43 -33.11
CA LYS A 218 -2.55 6.23 -34.27
C LYS A 218 -3.08 7.67 -34.31
N GLY A 219 -3.42 8.27 -33.17
CA GLY A 219 -3.90 9.64 -33.07
C GLY A 219 -2.79 10.60 -32.67
N ARG A 220 -2.36 11.45 -33.59
CA ARG A 220 -1.61 12.68 -33.26
C ARG A 220 -2.48 13.55 -32.37
N ARG A 221 -2.36 13.42 -31.05
CA ARG A 221 -2.72 14.49 -30.12
C ARG A 221 -1.44 14.90 -29.41
N VAL A 222 -0.98 16.11 -29.72
CA VAL A 222 0.07 16.79 -28.95
C VAL A 222 -0.50 16.99 -27.55
N GLN A 223 -0.11 16.12 -26.63
CA GLN A 223 -0.44 16.26 -25.23
C GLN A 223 0.72 17.04 -24.61
N PHE A 224 0.43 18.22 -24.07
CA PHE A 224 1.34 18.93 -23.18
C PHE A 224 1.46 18.10 -21.89
N CYS A 225 2.27 17.04 -21.94
CA CYS A 225 2.66 16.30 -20.76
C CYS A 225 3.67 17.15 -20.00
N VAL A 226 3.20 17.88 -18.98
CA VAL A 226 4.06 18.12 -17.82
C VAL A 226 4.42 16.72 -17.34
N GLU A 227 5.69 16.33 -17.46
CA GLU A 227 6.16 15.01 -17.05
C GLU A 227 5.89 14.82 -15.54
N SER A 228 4.69 14.36 -15.19
CA SER A 228 4.48 13.73 -13.91
C SER A 228 5.39 12.51 -13.94
N LYS A 229 6.39 12.43 -13.05
CA LYS A 229 7.21 11.23 -12.88
C LYS A 229 6.25 10.04 -12.72
N SER A 230 6.05 9.28 -13.80
CA SER A 230 5.04 8.23 -13.82
C SER A 230 5.49 7.10 -12.92
N CYS A 231 4.58 6.52 -12.15
CA CYS A 231 4.88 5.34 -11.35
C CYS A 231 5.33 4.19 -12.27
N ASN A 232 6.31 3.42 -11.81
CA ASN A 232 6.75 2.21 -12.46
C ASN A 232 5.59 1.21 -12.54
N SER A 233 5.26 0.76 -13.74
CA SER A 233 4.09 -0.10 -13.97
C SER A 233 4.17 -1.43 -13.20
N GLU A 234 5.36 -2.03 -13.07
CA GLU A 234 5.52 -3.28 -12.32
C GLU A 234 5.22 -3.08 -10.82
N LEU A 235 5.77 -2.02 -10.21
CA LEU A 235 5.51 -1.72 -8.80
C LEU A 235 4.05 -1.34 -8.56
N ALA A 236 3.42 -0.61 -9.48
CA ALA A 236 2.00 -0.27 -9.40
C ALA A 236 1.10 -1.52 -9.49
N LEU A 237 1.43 -2.47 -10.37
CA LEU A 237 0.76 -3.77 -10.42
C LEU A 237 0.95 -4.56 -9.12
N GLN A 238 2.13 -4.50 -8.49
CA GLN A 238 2.33 -5.12 -7.17
C GLN A 238 1.51 -4.44 -6.07
N VAL A 239 1.26 -3.12 -6.15
CA VAL A 239 0.32 -2.43 -5.25
C VAL A 239 -1.10 -2.96 -5.45
N LEU A 240 -1.55 -3.10 -6.71
CA LEU A 240 -2.86 -3.71 -6.99
C LEU A 240 -2.96 -5.12 -6.41
N ARG A 241 -1.93 -5.96 -6.60
CA ARG A 241 -1.87 -7.30 -6.00
C ARG A 241 -2.05 -7.24 -4.49
N TYR A 242 -1.30 -6.36 -3.82
CA TYR A 242 -1.36 -6.20 -2.37
C TYR A 242 -2.75 -5.80 -1.87
N LEU A 243 -3.45 -4.91 -2.60
CA LEU A 243 -4.82 -4.52 -2.28
C LEU A 243 -5.82 -5.67 -2.45
N LEU A 244 -5.63 -6.53 -3.46
CA LEU A 244 -6.54 -7.63 -3.78
C LEU A 244 -6.32 -8.90 -2.94
N GLU A 245 -5.07 -9.19 -2.55
CA GLU A 245 -4.73 -10.40 -1.79
C GLU A 245 -4.94 -10.25 -0.27
N SER A 246 -4.99 -9.01 0.24
CA SER A 246 -5.28 -8.74 1.66
C SER A 246 -6.79 -8.64 1.89
N PRO A 247 -7.42 -9.55 2.65
CA PRO A 247 -8.89 -9.56 2.80
C PRO A 247 -9.45 -8.24 3.33
N GLN A 248 -8.75 -7.59 4.27
CA GLN A 248 -9.17 -6.32 4.85
C GLN A 248 -9.18 -5.20 3.81
N LEU A 249 -8.09 -5.08 3.03
CA LEU A 249 -7.97 -4.06 1.99
C LEU A 249 -8.94 -4.31 0.83
N GLN A 250 -9.10 -5.58 0.46
CA GLN A 250 -10.03 -6.01 -0.56
C GLN A 250 -11.46 -5.56 -0.23
N ILE A 251 -11.93 -5.82 1.00
CA ILE A 251 -13.26 -5.38 1.46
C ILE A 251 -13.39 -3.86 1.39
N MET A 252 -12.39 -3.12 1.85
CA MET A 252 -12.41 -1.65 1.83
C MET A 252 -12.52 -1.09 0.41
N VAL A 253 -11.75 -1.66 -0.52
CA VAL A 253 -11.67 -1.22 -1.91
C VAL A 253 -12.95 -1.61 -2.67
N LEU A 254 -13.48 -2.82 -2.45
CA LEU A 254 -14.76 -3.25 -3.03
C LEU A 254 -15.93 -2.40 -2.56
N ARG A 255 -16.00 -2.06 -1.26
CA ARG A 255 -17.14 -1.32 -0.70
C ARG A 255 -17.31 0.09 -1.29
N SER A 256 -16.21 0.76 -1.61
CA SER A 256 -16.22 2.20 -1.90
C SER A 256 -15.66 2.56 -3.28
N HIS A 257 -15.02 1.63 -3.98
CA HIS A 257 -14.25 1.95 -5.19
C HIS A 257 -14.45 0.96 -6.35
N LEU A 258 -15.68 0.43 -6.51
CA LEU A 258 -16.04 -0.44 -7.64
C LEU A 258 -15.75 0.19 -9.02
N VAL A 259 -16.08 1.48 -9.21
CA VAL A 259 -15.84 2.17 -10.50
C VAL A 259 -14.36 2.14 -10.90
N PRO A 260 -13.40 2.60 -10.07
CA PRO A 260 -11.97 2.45 -10.36
C PRO A 260 -11.53 1.02 -10.62
N LEU A 261 -12.08 0.03 -9.93
CA LEU A 261 -11.73 -1.39 -10.12
C LEU A 261 -12.20 -1.91 -11.47
N PHE A 262 -13.44 -1.64 -11.88
CA PHE A 262 -13.94 -2.03 -13.20
C PHE A 262 -13.17 -1.34 -14.32
N ASN A 263 -12.84 -0.05 -14.18
CA ASN A 263 -11.99 0.65 -15.15
C ASN A 263 -10.60 0.00 -15.27
N THR A 264 -10.00 -0.36 -14.13
CA THR A 264 -8.71 -1.06 -14.10
C THR A 264 -8.83 -2.45 -14.73
N TRP A 265 -9.90 -3.18 -14.45
CA TRP A 265 -10.20 -4.48 -15.05
C TRP A 265 -10.31 -4.40 -16.57
N SER A 266 -11.06 -3.41 -17.11
CA SER A 266 -11.18 -3.21 -18.56
C SER A 266 -9.84 -2.85 -19.20
N ALA A 267 -9.02 -2.03 -18.53
CA ALA A 267 -7.69 -1.69 -19.04
C ALA A 267 -6.74 -2.90 -19.05
N LEU A 268 -6.80 -3.74 -18.02
CA LEU A 268 -6.08 -5.01 -17.96
C LEU A 268 -6.55 -5.98 -19.05
N LEU A 269 -7.86 -6.09 -19.29
CA LEU A 269 -8.41 -6.92 -20.36
C LEU A 269 -7.82 -6.54 -21.73
N CYS A 270 -7.73 -5.25 -22.08
CA CYS A 270 -7.10 -4.83 -23.33
C CYS A 270 -5.61 -5.24 -23.42
N ILE A 271 -4.89 -5.24 -22.30
CA ILE A 271 -3.49 -5.70 -22.25
C ILE A 271 -3.45 -7.22 -22.45
N VAL A 272 -4.40 -7.96 -21.87
CA VAL A 272 -4.55 -9.40 -22.07
C VAL A 272 -4.85 -9.71 -23.53
N ASP A 273 -5.78 -9.01 -24.19
CA ASP A 273 -6.06 -9.21 -25.62
C ASP A 273 -4.79 -9.02 -26.47
N SER A 274 -3.98 -8.00 -26.13
CA SER A 274 -2.68 -7.76 -26.78
C SER A 274 -1.69 -8.89 -26.53
N LEU A 275 -1.63 -9.41 -25.30
CA LEU A 275 -0.79 -10.56 -24.95
C LEU A 275 -1.22 -11.82 -25.72
N GLN A 276 -2.53 -12.09 -25.78
CA GLN A 276 -3.09 -13.22 -26.51
C GLN A 276 -2.70 -13.14 -27.99
N ASP A 277 -2.83 -11.96 -28.59
CA ASP A 277 -2.44 -11.71 -29.99
C ASP A 277 -0.95 -11.95 -30.23
N LEU A 278 -0.06 -11.49 -29.33
CA LEU A 278 1.39 -11.70 -29.43
C LEU A 278 1.76 -13.19 -29.33
N LEU A 279 1.16 -13.90 -28.38
CA LEU A 279 1.38 -15.35 -28.21
C LEU A 279 0.80 -16.14 -29.40
N CYS A 280 -0.26 -15.64 -30.05
CA CYS A 280 -0.92 -16.31 -31.16
C CYS A 280 -0.25 -16.04 -32.53
N LYS A 281 0.20 -14.82 -32.83
CA LYS A 281 0.55 -14.39 -34.20
C LYS A 281 2.05 -14.44 -34.56
N SER A 282 2.92 -14.90 -33.67
CA SER A 282 4.35 -15.24 -33.90
C SER A 282 5.14 -14.35 -34.88
N ASN A 283 4.93 -13.03 -34.90
CA ASN A 283 5.82 -12.11 -35.59
C ASN A 283 6.82 -11.55 -34.57
N ALA A 284 8.01 -12.15 -34.58
CA ALA A 284 9.09 -12.07 -33.61
C ALA A 284 9.74 -10.68 -33.37
N LYS A 285 9.00 -9.57 -33.51
CA LYS A 285 9.52 -8.21 -33.28
C LYS A 285 9.14 -7.61 -31.93
N MET A 286 8.09 -8.10 -31.26
CA MET A 286 7.75 -7.66 -29.90
C MET A 286 7.95 -8.82 -28.92
N LEU A 287 8.83 -8.60 -27.94
CA LEU A 287 9.05 -9.51 -26.83
C LEU A 287 7.89 -9.36 -25.84
N VAL A 288 7.39 -10.49 -25.33
CA VAL A 288 6.44 -10.48 -24.21
C VAL A 288 7.19 -9.97 -22.98
N GLU A 289 6.79 -8.79 -22.50
CA GLU A 289 7.38 -8.21 -21.30
C GLU A 289 6.88 -8.93 -20.04
N SER A 290 7.73 -9.09 -19.04
CA SER A 290 7.34 -9.68 -17.74
C SER A 290 6.14 -8.96 -17.11
N THR A 291 6.05 -7.64 -17.31
CA THR A 291 4.96 -6.82 -16.79
C THR A 291 3.61 -7.13 -17.44
N MET A 292 3.58 -7.61 -18.69
CA MET A 292 2.35 -8.11 -19.31
C MET A 292 1.88 -9.41 -18.67
N MET A 293 2.82 -10.27 -18.28
CA MET A 293 2.50 -11.50 -17.53
C MET A 293 1.97 -11.17 -16.13
N THR A 294 2.55 -10.19 -15.44
CA THR A 294 2.02 -9.68 -14.17
C THR A 294 0.61 -9.10 -14.35
N ALA A 295 0.36 -8.35 -15.43
CA ALA A 295 -0.96 -7.80 -15.75
C ALA A 295 -2.00 -8.91 -16.04
N TYR A 296 -1.61 -9.98 -16.72
CA TYR A 296 -2.48 -11.14 -16.96
C TYR A 296 -2.87 -11.86 -15.66
N ASP A 297 -1.91 -12.12 -14.76
CA ASP A 297 -2.21 -12.71 -13.45
C ASP A 297 -3.17 -11.82 -12.63
N LEU A 298 -2.98 -10.50 -12.69
CA LEU A 298 -3.86 -9.55 -12.00
C LEU A 298 -5.22 -9.39 -12.64
N PHE A 299 -5.33 -9.54 -13.97
CA PHE A 299 -6.61 -9.61 -14.65
C PHE A 299 -7.44 -10.79 -14.12
N LEU A 300 -6.83 -11.97 -14.01
CA LEU A 300 -7.50 -13.16 -13.49
C LEU A 300 -7.90 -12.98 -12.02
N LEU A 301 -6.99 -12.48 -11.19
CA LEU A 301 -7.26 -12.22 -9.77
C LEU A 301 -8.39 -11.19 -9.61
N LEU A 302 -8.33 -10.06 -10.31
CA LEU A 302 -9.37 -9.03 -10.22
C LEU A 302 -10.71 -9.52 -10.75
N THR A 303 -10.73 -10.35 -11.80
CA THR A 303 -11.95 -11.01 -12.29
C THR A 303 -12.58 -11.89 -11.20
N TYR A 304 -11.77 -12.68 -10.49
CA TYR A 304 -12.24 -13.46 -9.35
C TYR A 304 -12.80 -12.58 -8.23
N VAL A 305 -12.08 -11.52 -7.87
CA VAL A 305 -12.46 -10.59 -6.78
C VAL A 305 -13.75 -9.81 -7.10
N LEU A 306 -13.97 -9.46 -8.36
CA LEU A 306 -15.17 -8.73 -8.79
C LEU A 306 -16.42 -9.60 -8.94
N HIS A 307 -16.32 -10.92 -8.71
CA HIS A 307 -17.50 -11.78 -8.80
C HIS A 307 -18.61 -11.32 -7.86
N SER A 308 -19.85 -11.38 -8.35
CA SER A 308 -21.06 -10.95 -7.65
C SER A 308 -21.11 -9.47 -7.28
N GLN A 309 -20.19 -8.66 -7.77
CA GLN A 309 -20.29 -7.20 -7.66
C GLN A 309 -21.18 -6.66 -8.77
N GLU A 310 -22.04 -5.70 -8.43
CA GLU A 310 -22.83 -4.98 -9.43
C GLU A 310 -21.93 -4.08 -10.27
N HIS A 311 -22.00 -4.24 -11.59
CA HIS A 311 -21.29 -3.37 -12.49
C HIS A 311 -21.85 -1.93 -12.37
N PRO A 312 -21.01 -0.91 -12.16
CA PRO A 312 -21.48 0.43 -11.78
C PRO A 312 -22.34 1.11 -12.84
N VAL A 313 -22.13 0.79 -14.12
CA VAL A 313 -22.87 1.32 -15.27
C VAL A 313 -24.11 0.48 -15.60
N THR A 314 -23.93 -0.80 -15.96
CA THR A 314 -25.03 -1.68 -16.39
C THR A 314 -25.94 -2.16 -15.27
N LYS A 315 -25.49 -2.10 -14.00
CA LYS A 315 -26.18 -2.63 -12.81
C LYS A 315 -26.38 -4.16 -12.82
N GLU A 316 -25.77 -4.84 -13.79
CA GLU A 316 -25.77 -6.30 -13.85
C GLU A 316 -24.72 -6.87 -12.90
N GLU A 317 -25.02 -8.04 -12.35
CA GLU A 317 -24.09 -8.79 -11.51
C GLU A 317 -22.93 -9.34 -12.35
N PHE A 318 -21.70 -9.11 -11.91
CA PHE A 318 -20.52 -9.58 -12.64
C PHE A 318 -20.27 -11.09 -12.44
N VAL A 319 -20.41 -11.83 -13.53
CA VAL A 319 -20.23 -13.29 -13.56
C VAL A 319 -18.80 -13.66 -14.00
N ALA A 320 -17.94 -13.93 -13.02
CA ALA A 320 -16.53 -14.24 -13.27
C ALA A 320 -16.33 -15.57 -14.02
N THR A 321 -17.20 -16.57 -13.80
CA THR A 321 -17.11 -17.89 -14.44
C THR A 321 -17.15 -17.79 -15.97
N ALA A 322 -17.97 -16.91 -16.54
CA ALA A 322 -18.05 -16.69 -17.98
C ALA A 322 -16.69 -16.22 -18.55
N THR A 323 -16.06 -15.25 -17.89
CA THR A 323 -14.72 -14.77 -18.27
C THR A 323 -13.68 -15.89 -18.18
N PHE A 324 -13.70 -16.70 -17.11
CA PHE A 324 -12.78 -17.83 -16.97
C PHE A 324 -12.99 -18.91 -18.04
N LEU A 325 -14.23 -19.21 -18.42
CA LEU A 325 -14.52 -20.14 -19.52
C LEU A 325 -13.96 -19.62 -20.86
N CYS A 326 -14.10 -18.32 -21.13
CA CYS A 326 -13.49 -17.72 -22.32
C CYS A 326 -11.96 -17.85 -22.32
N GLN A 327 -11.31 -17.59 -21.18
CA GLN A 327 -9.85 -17.76 -21.06
C GLN A 327 -9.43 -19.23 -21.21
N MET A 328 -10.16 -20.15 -20.59
CA MET A 328 -9.91 -21.59 -20.71
C MET A 328 -9.98 -22.05 -22.15
N LYS A 329 -11.06 -21.69 -22.86
CA LYS A 329 -11.25 -22.02 -24.27
C LYS A 329 -10.14 -21.46 -25.14
N TRP A 330 -9.74 -20.21 -24.92
CA TRP A 330 -8.61 -19.62 -25.66
C TRP A 330 -7.30 -20.40 -25.43
N ILE A 331 -7.01 -20.79 -24.18
CA ILE A 331 -5.82 -21.59 -23.86
C ILE A 331 -5.89 -22.96 -24.57
N GLU A 332 -7.04 -23.62 -24.53
CA GLU A 332 -7.29 -24.90 -25.22
C GLU A 332 -7.11 -24.81 -26.73
N ASP A 333 -7.71 -23.81 -27.36
CA ASP A 333 -7.75 -23.68 -28.82
C ASP A 333 -6.42 -23.17 -29.37
N SER A 334 -5.71 -22.30 -28.64
CA SER A 334 -4.58 -21.52 -29.17
C SER A 334 -3.22 -21.84 -28.56
N LEU A 335 -3.14 -22.10 -27.25
CA LEU A 335 -1.85 -22.30 -26.56
C LEU A 335 -1.46 -23.76 -26.43
N LEU A 336 -2.40 -24.62 -26.02
CA LEU A 336 -2.16 -26.06 -25.84
C LEU A 336 -1.62 -26.72 -27.13
N PRO A 337 -2.17 -26.49 -28.34
CA PRO A 337 -1.61 -27.06 -29.57
C PRO A 337 -0.19 -26.59 -29.86
N LYS A 338 0.16 -25.36 -29.44
CA LYS A 338 1.51 -24.80 -29.62
C LYS A 338 2.53 -25.39 -28.67
N LEU A 339 2.14 -25.86 -27.49
CA LEU A 339 3.02 -26.58 -26.56
C LEU A 339 3.50 -27.91 -27.14
N GLN A 340 2.68 -28.55 -27.98
CA GLN A 340 3.00 -29.81 -28.66
C GLN A 340 3.88 -29.62 -29.89
N SER A 341 3.86 -28.43 -30.51
CA SER A 341 4.66 -28.15 -31.69
C SER A 341 6.15 -28.09 -31.35
N LYS A 342 6.98 -28.75 -32.16
CA LYS A 342 8.46 -28.64 -32.08
C LYS A 342 8.96 -27.21 -32.29
N SER A 343 8.13 -26.31 -32.83
CA SER A 343 8.43 -24.89 -33.01
C SER A 343 8.20 -24.03 -31.76
N ALA A 344 7.77 -24.60 -30.63
CA ALA A 344 7.48 -23.86 -29.39
C ALA A 344 8.72 -23.14 -28.81
N GLY A 345 9.91 -23.71 -29.03
CA GLY A 345 11.22 -23.12 -28.74
C GLY A 345 11.24 -22.19 -27.52
N THR A 346 11.62 -20.93 -27.76
CA THR A 346 11.82 -19.87 -26.75
C THR A 346 10.53 -19.40 -26.06
N PHE A 347 9.34 -19.69 -26.59
CA PHE A 347 8.05 -19.25 -26.03
C PHE A 347 7.35 -20.32 -25.19
N ARG A 348 7.87 -21.56 -25.19
CA ARG A 348 7.26 -22.68 -24.45
C ARG A 348 7.10 -22.35 -22.96
N ASP A 349 8.13 -21.76 -22.35
CA ASP A 349 8.09 -21.39 -20.93
C ASP A 349 7.03 -20.32 -20.64
N LEU A 350 6.83 -19.37 -21.56
CA LEU A 350 5.78 -18.35 -21.44
C LEU A 350 4.39 -18.97 -21.55
N TYR A 351 4.16 -19.89 -22.50
CA TYR A 351 2.90 -20.61 -22.61
C TYR A 351 2.59 -21.41 -21.34
N ILE A 352 3.58 -22.13 -20.80
CA ILE A 352 3.46 -22.87 -19.53
C ILE A 352 3.13 -21.90 -18.39
N GLN A 353 3.77 -20.72 -18.36
CA GLN A 353 3.53 -19.72 -17.33
C GLN A 353 2.10 -19.17 -17.38
N VAL A 354 1.55 -18.88 -18.57
CA VAL A 354 0.14 -18.47 -18.74
C VAL A 354 -0.80 -19.54 -18.20
N VAL A 355 -0.59 -20.80 -18.59
CA VAL A 355 -1.41 -21.94 -18.14
C VAL A 355 -1.34 -22.08 -16.61
N LYS A 356 -0.14 -21.97 -16.02
CA LYS A 356 0.04 -22.03 -14.56
C LYS A 356 -0.68 -20.89 -13.83
N MET A 357 -0.60 -19.66 -14.35
CA MET A 357 -1.31 -18.50 -13.77
C MET A 357 -2.83 -18.71 -13.82
N PHE A 358 -3.36 -19.16 -14.95
CA PHE A 358 -4.78 -19.50 -15.08
C PHE A 358 -5.20 -20.58 -14.08
N LEU A 359 -4.50 -21.71 -14.05
CA LEU A 359 -4.82 -22.83 -13.14
C LEU A 359 -4.74 -22.44 -11.66
N LYS A 360 -3.82 -21.55 -11.29
CA LYS A 360 -3.71 -21.05 -9.91
C LYS A 360 -5.00 -20.36 -9.48
N VAL A 361 -5.53 -19.45 -10.29
CA VAL A 361 -6.77 -18.71 -9.96
C VAL A 361 -8.00 -19.59 -10.13
N ALA A 362 -8.07 -20.40 -11.19
CA ALA A 362 -9.18 -21.33 -11.43
C ALA A 362 -9.33 -22.36 -10.29
N ARG A 363 -8.22 -22.81 -9.69
CA ARG A 363 -8.25 -23.62 -8.47
C ARG A 363 -8.89 -22.86 -7.31
N SER A 364 -8.57 -21.59 -7.11
CA SER A 364 -9.22 -20.79 -6.07
C SER A 364 -10.72 -20.67 -6.31
N VAL A 365 -11.15 -20.50 -7.56
CA VAL A 365 -12.56 -20.51 -7.96
C VAL A 365 -13.23 -21.81 -7.53
N LEU A 366 -12.67 -22.98 -7.87
CA LEU A 366 -13.22 -24.31 -7.47
C LEU A 366 -13.45 -24.47 -5.96
N MET A 367 -12.65 -23.79 -5.13
CA MET A 367 -12.74 -23.88 -3.68
C MET A 367 -13.81 -22.93 -3.10
N THR A 368 -14.53 -22.20 -3.95
CA THR A 368 -15.62 -21.31 -3.54
C THR A 368 -16.98 -21.97 -3.64
N THR A 369 -17.95 -21.38 -2.93
CA THR A 369 -19.33 -21.87 -2.85
C THR A 369 -20.19 -21.53 -4.06
N TRP A 370 -19.70 -20.71 -5.00
CA TRP A 370 -20.49 -20.18 -6.13
C TRP A 370 -20.14 -20.82 -7.47
N VAL A 371 -19.35 -21.89 -7.46
CA VAL A 371 -19.01 -22.64 -8.68
C VAL A 371 -20.16 -23.51 -9.14
N SER A 372 -20.53 -23.38 -10.41
CA SER A 372 -21.47 -24.31 -11.05
C SER A 372 -20.79 -25.64 -11.36
N PHE A 373 -21.59 -26.72 -11.36
CA PHE A 373 -21.12 -28.04 -11.77
C PHE A 373 -20.51 -28.01 -13.18
N GLU A 374 -21.15 -27.30 -14.12
CA GLU A 374 -20.67 -27.13 -15.50
C GLU A 374 -19.27 -26.53 -15.57
N PHE A 375 -19.00 -25.49 -14.75
CA PHE A 375 -17.66 -24.90 -14.68
C PHE A 375 -16.64 -25.89 -14.12
N ALA A 376 -17.00 -26.61 -13.05
CA ALA A 376 -16.11 -27.58 -12.43
C ALA A 376 -15.77 -28.74 -13.38
N GLU A 377 -16.76 -29.27 -14.10
CA GLU A 377 -16.57 -30.31 -15.11
C GLU A 377 -15.67 -29.82 -16.26
N ALA A 378 -15.96 -28.64 -16.80
CA ALA A 378 -15.16 -28.06 -17.88
C ALA A 378 -13.69 -27.84 -17.46
N LEU A 379 -13.46 -27.34 -16.24
CA LEU A 379 -12.11 -27.14 -15.71
C LEU A 379 -11.37 -28.45 -15.41
N LEU A 380 -12.06 -29.50 -14.96
CA LEU A 380 -11.47 -30.82 -14.78
C LEU A 380 -11.05 -31.42 -16.12
N ASN A 381 -11.92 -31.35 -17.12
CA ASN A 381 -11.62 -31.79 -18.48
C ASN A 381 -10.42 -31.04 -19.06
N PHE A 382 -10.40 -29.71 -18.91
CA PHE A 382 -9.26 -28.88 -19.28
C PHE A 382 -7.97 -29.32 -18.58
N TRP A 383 -8.01 -29.56 -17.26
CA TRP A 383 -6.83 -29.98 -16.50
C TRP A 383 -6.29 -31.34 -16.94
N PHE A 384 -7.17 -32.29 -17.23
CA PHE A 384 -6.76 -33.59 -17.80
C PHE A 384 -6.11 -33.42 -19.18
N CYS A 385 -6.65 -32.55 -20.03
CA CYS A 385 -6.05 -32.21 -21.32
C CYS A 385 -4.68 -31.55 -21.14
N ALA A 386 -4.57 -30.52 -20.32
CA ALA A 386 -3.35 -29.77 -20.08
C ALA A 386 -2.23 -30.60 -19.41
N ARG A 387 -2.57 -31.61 -18.59
CA ARG A 387 -1.61 -32.51 -17.93
C ARG A 387 -1.04 -33.58 -18.86
N ARG A 388 -1.82 -34.00 -19.88
CA ARG A 388 -1.38 -35.01 -20.86
C ARG A 388 -0.41 -34.45 -21.89
N GLN A 389 -0.37 -33.13 -22.04
CA GLN A 389 0.50 -32.39 -22.96
C GLN A 389 1.72 -31.83 -22.23
#